data_AF-A0A968UBW3-F1
#
_entry.id   AF-A0A968UBW3-F1
#
_cell.length_a   1.000
_cell.length_b   1.000
_cell.length_c   1.000
_cell.angle_alpha   90.00
_cell.angle_beta   90.00
_cell.angle_gamma   90.00
#
_symmetry.space_group_name_H-M   'P 1'
#
loop_
_entity.id
_entity.type
_entity.pdbx_description
1 polymer ?
#
loop_
_entity_poly.entity_id
_entity_poly.type
_entity_poly.pdbx_seq_one_letter_code
_entity_poly.pdbx_strand_id
1 'polypeptide(L)'
;MSKVPSNYPQQPGNSLERSAPNKPSRPGWLEIIVGLVVYLIVGFVGVSQFKRLGLDPAVHGLILSSWTGVATLIAFAVAARLRIRSLSAFGVRRTSVRWLLIGVGVGVVAFVIKTLAILAWIKVTGDTNNVQDVYVDGVRDSPLFLVLSLVFLTVFSPFGEELLYRGIVTNGLLRYGSFVSVVGST
;
A
#
# COMPACT_ATOMS: atom_id res chain seq x y z
N MET A 1 -21.98 -2.86 80.06
CA MET A 1 -21.21 -2.59 78.83
C MET A 1 -22.18 -2.61 77.66
N SER A 2 -22.50 -1.44 77.12
CA SER A 2 -23.52 -1.22 76.09
C SER A 2 -22.94 -1.48 74.69
N LYS A 3 -23.64 -2.24 73.83
CA LYS A 3 -23.25 -2.52 72.45
C LYS A 3 -23.59 -1.31 71.58
N VAL A 4 -22.57 -0.66 71.02
CA VAL A 4 -22.73 0.38 69.99
C VAL A 4 -22.97 -0.31 68.63
N PRO A 5 -24.00 0.05 67.85
CA PRO A 5 -24.14 -0.42 66.48
C PRO A 5 -23.30 0.46 65.54
N SER A 6 -22.35 -0.14 64.81
CA SER A 6 -21.58 0.57 63.78
C SER A 6 -22.44 0.73 62.52
N ASN A 7 -22.93 1.93 62.27
CA ASN A 7 -23.48 2.35 60.99
C ASN A 7 -22.31 2.62 60.03
N TYR A 8 -21.94 1.64 59.22
CA TYR A 8 -21.09 1.88 58.05
C TYR A 8 -22.00 2.30 56.87
N PRO A 9 -21.85 3.50 56.31
CA PRO A 9 -22.50 3.83 55.05
C PRO A 9 -21.89 2.96 53.93
N GLN A 10 -22.75 2.29 53.18
CA GLN A 10 -22.39 1.56 51.97
C GLN A 10 -21.73 2.52 50.97
N GLN A 11 -20.46 2.28 50.63
CA GLN A 11 -19.82 2.93 49.50
C GLN A 11 -20.58 2.57 48.23
N PRO A 12 -21.00 3.56 47.41
CA PRO A 12 -21.60 3.28 46.12
C PRO A 12 -20.56 2.57 45.25
N GLY A 13 -20.93 1.39 44.77
CA GLY A 13 -20.09 0.56 43.93
C GLY A 13 -19.54 1.36 42.76
N ASN A 14 -18.22 1.26 42.57
CA ASN A 14 -17.52 1.74 41.38
C ASN A 14 -18.05 1.02 40.14
N SER A 15 -19.17 1.47 39.59
CA SER A 15 -19.67 1.15 38.25
C SER A 15 -18.91 1.95 37.19
N LEU A 16 -17.60 2.04 37.34
CA LEU A 16 -16.67 2.47 36.30
C LEU A 16 -15.89 1.24 35.87
N GLU A 17 -16.60 0.26 35.33
CA GLU A 17 -16.06 -0.54 34.24
C GLU A 17 -15.53 0.46 33.21
N ARG A 18 -14.24 0.77 33.29
CA ARG A 18 -13.49 1.41 32.23
C ARG A 18 -13.73 0.54 31.02
N SER A 19 -14.68 0.94 30.18
CA SER A 19 -14.80 0.49 28.81
C SER A 19 -13.42 0.65 28.22
N ALA A 20 -12.67 -0.46 28.11
CA ALA A 20 -11.37 -0.44 27.50
C ALA A 20 -11.55 0.23 26.13
N PRO A 21 -10.76 1.26 25.77
CA PRO A 21 -10.93 1.92 24.49
C PRO A 21 -10.90 0.84 23.42
N ASN A 22 -12.01 0.70 22.68
CA ASN A 22 -12.16 -0.27 21.60
C ASN A 22 -10.90 -0.19 20.74
N LYS A 23 -10.01 -1.18 20.88
CA LYS A 23 -8.79 -1.21 20.08
C LYS A 23 -9.25 -1.13 18.62
N PRO A 24 -8.70 -0.20 17.81
CA PRO A 24 -9.09 -0.12 16.41
C PRO A 24 -8.90 -1.51 15.79
N SER A 25 -9.98 -2.04 15.23
CA SER A 25 -10.02 -3.39 14.67
C SER A 25 -8.99 -3.48 13.55
N ARG A 26 -7.95 -4.29 13.72
CA ARG A 26 -6.90 -4.47 12.72
C ARG A 26 -7.43 -5.33 11.56
N PRO A 27 -6.86 -5.21 10.35
CA PRO A 27 -7.17 -6.11 9.23
C PRO A 27 -7.00 -7.58 9.63
N GLY A 28 -7.97 -8.41 9.26
CA GLY A 28 -7.95 -9.85 9.48
C GLY A 28 -7.55 -10.63 8.23
N TRP A 29 -7.68 -11.96 8.30
CA TRP A 29 -7.42 -12.83 7.15
C TRP A 29 -8.38 -12.59 5.99
N LEU A 30 -9.64 -12.25 6.29
CA LEU A 30 -10.65 -11.97 5.29
C LEU A 30 -10.24 -10.77 4.42
N GLU A 31 -9.80 -9.68 5.04
CA GLU A 31 -9.35 -8.47 4.33
C GLU A 31 -8.09 -8.73 3.50
N ILE A 32 -7.13 -9.51 4.03
CA ILE A 32 -5.92 -9.90 3.28
C ILE A 32 -6.28 -10.71 2.04
N ILE A 33 -7.05 -11.79 2.21
CA ILE A 33 -7.39 -12.71 1.11
C ILE A 33 -8.20 -11.97 0.06
N VAL A 34 -9.23 -11.22 0.45
CA VAL A 34 -10.06 -10.47 -0.50
C VAL A 34 -9.24 -9.40 -1.21
N GLY A 35 -8.41 -8.63 -0.49
CA GLY A 35 -7.54 -7.62 -1.09
C GLY A 35 -6.61 -8.23 -2.15
N LEU A 36 -5.89 -9.31 -1.81
CA LEU A 36 -4.98 -9.96 -2.74
C LEU A 36 -5.71 -10.59 -3.93
N VAL A 37 -6.84 -11.28 -3.71
CA VAL A 37 -7.62 -11.89 -4.80
C VAL A 37 -8.15 -10.82 -5.75
N VAL A 38 -8.69 -9.71 -5.22
CA VAL A 38 -9.17 -8.59 -6.06
C VAL A 38 -8.01 -7.96 -6.82
N TYR A 39 -6.85 -7.77 -6.19
CA TYR A 39 -5.66 -7.26 -6.88
C TYR A 39 -5.24 -8.17 -8.03
N LEU A 40 -5.18 -9.49 -7.82
CA LEU A 40 -4.83 -10.45 -8.87
C LEU A 40 -5.86 -10.43 -10.00
N ILE A 41 -7.16 -10.45 -9.69
CA ILE A 41 -8.21 -10.43 -10.70
C ILE A 41 -8.14 -9.14 -11.51
N VAL A 42 -8.17 -7.97 -10.86
CA VAL A 42 -8.16 -6.68 -11.56
C VAL A 42 -6.85 -6.50 -12.32
N GLY A 43 -5.71 -6.78 -11.69
CA GLY A 43 -4.38 -6.68 -12.29
C GLY A 43 -4.26 -7.51 -13.57
N PHE A 44 -4.46 -8.83 -13.48
CA PHE A 44 -4.25 -9.73 -14.61
C PHE A 44 -5.37 -9.70 -15.64
N VAL A 45 -6.64 -9.71 -15.21
CA VAL A 45 -7.77 -9.69 -16.14
C VAL A 45 -7.79 -8.36 -16.88
N GLY A 46 -7.60 -7.22 -16.20
CA GLY A 46 -7.60 -5.92 -16.85
C GLY A 46 -6.55 -5.79 -17.96
N VAL A 47 -5.30 -6.14 -17.66
CA VAL A 47 -4.22 -6.12 -18.67
C VAL A 47 -4.54 -7.01 -19.87
N SER A 48 -5.14 -8.18 -19.64
CA SER A 48 -5.53 -9.09 -20.74
C SER A 48 -6.59 -8.51 -21.67
N GLN A 49 -7.46 -7.62 -21.16
CA GLN A 49 -8.52 -7.00 -21.95
C GLN A 49 -8.00 -5.80 -22.75
N PHE A 50 -7.01 -5.05 -22.26
CA PHE A 50 -6.52 -3.85 -22.95
C PHE A 50 -5.94 -4.12 -24.33
N LYS A 51 -5.33 -5.30 -24.55
CA LYS A 51 -4.83 -5.71 -25.87
C LYS A 51 -5.93 -5.82 -26.93
N ARG A 52 -7.20 -5.99 -26.52
CA ARG A 52 -8.34 -6.17 -27.43
C ARG A 52 -8.98 -4.86 -27.86
N LEU A 53 -8.63 -3.74 -27.23
CA LEU A 53 -9.30 -2.46 -27.40
C LEU A 53 -8.78 -1.64 -28.59
N GLY A 54 -7.71 -2.09 -29.27
CA GLY A 54 -7.17 -1.39 -30.45
C GLY A 54 -6.74 0.06 -30.16
N LEU A 55 -6.29 0.33 -28.93
CA LEU A 55 -5.95 1.68 -28.48
C LEU A 55 -4.69 2.19 -29.17
N ASP A 56 -4.62 3.50 -29.32
CA ASP A 56 -3.40 4.19 -29.69
C ASP A 56 -2.24 3.82 -28.73
N PRO A 57 -1.00 3.60 -29.22
CA PRO A 57 0.13 3.18 -28.39
C PRO A 57 0.40 4.12 -27.21
N ALA A 58 0.22 5.43 -27.41
CA ALA A 58 0.50 6.41 -26.36
C ALA A 58 -0.52 6.28 -25.21
N VAL A 59 -1.80 6.14 -25.56
CA VAL A 59 -2.89 5.91 -24.61
C VAL A 59 -2.74 4.56 -23.91
N HIS A 60 -2.33 3.53 -24.65
CA HIS A 60 -2.10 2.20 -24.10
C HIS A 60 -0.99 2.19 -23.04
N GLY A 61 0.16 2.80 -23.32
CA GLY A 61 1.26 2.94 -22.38
C GLY A 61 0.87 3.73 -21.13
N LEU A 62 0.06 4.78 -21.29
CA LEU A 62 -0.43 5.58 -20.17
C LEU A 62 -1.38 4.79 -19.25
N ILE A 63 -2.32 4.04 -19.83
CA ILE A 63 -3.21 3.15 -19.06
C ILE A 63 -2.40 2.14 -18.26
N LEU A 64 -1.45 1.46 -18.90
CA LEU A 64 -0.60 0.48 -18.24
C LEU A 64 0.22 1.10 -17.11
N SER A 65 0.73 2.32 -17.30
CA SER A 65 1.49 3.06 -16.28
C SER A 65 0.67 3.33 -15.00
N SER A 66 -0.65 3.50 -15.14
CA SER A 66 -1.57 3.71 -14.00
C SER A 66 -2.17 2.43 -13.43
N TRP A 67 -2.16 1.33 -14.21
CA TRP A 67 -3.02 0.18 -13.95
C TRP A 67 -2.72 -0.51 -12.62
N THR A 68 -1.44 -0.63 -12.24
CA THR A 68 -1.04 -1.20 -10.95
C THR A 68 -1.60 -0.36 -9.79
N GLY A 69 -1.52 0.96 -9.87
CA GLY A 69 -2.13 1.86 -8.89
C GLY A 69 -3.65 1.71 -8.82
N VAL A 70 -4.32 1.61 -9.98
CA VAL A 70 -5.77 1.39 -10.02
C VAL A 70 -6.14 0.05 -9.37
N ALA A 71 -5.45 -1.03 -9.74
CA ALA A 71 -5.71 -2.38 -9.23
C ALA A 71 -5.51 -2.47 -7.71
N THR A 72 -4.43 -1.89 -7.19
CA THR A 72 -4.12 -1.89 -5.75
C THR A 72 -5.08 -0.99 -4.96
N LEU A 73 -5.49 0.16 -5.50
CA LEU A 73 -6.51 1.02 -4.88
C LEU A 73 -7.89 0.35 -4.84
N ILE A 74 -8.31 -0.32 -5.92
CA ILE A 74 -9.57 -1.07 -5.95
C ILE A 74 -9.51 -2.21 -4.92
N ALA A 75 -8.42 -2.98 -4.91
CA ALA A 75 -8.20 -4.05 -3.94
C ALA A 75 -8.28 -3.54 -2.49
N PHE A 76 -7.58 -2.45 -2.19
CA PHE A 76 -7.63 -1.80 -0.88
C PHE A 76 -9.05 -1.33 -0.54
N ALA A 77 -9.73 -0.64 -1.46
CA ALA A 77 -11.07 -0.11 -1.22
C ALA A 77 -12.11 -1.20 -0.98
N VAL A 78 -12.03 -2.32 -1.71
CA VAL A 78 -12.92 -3.47 -1.53
C VAL A 78 -12.67 -4.11 -0.16
N ALA A 79 -11.41 -4.40 0.18
CA ALA A 79 -11.06 -4.99 1.46
C ALA A 79 -11.41 -4.07 2.64
N ALA A 80 -11.15 -2.77 2.53
CA ALA A 80 -11.46 -1.80 3.57
C ALA A 80 -12.96 -1.68 3.84
N ARG A 81 -13.80 -1.79 2.81
CA ARG A 81 -15.26 -1.70 2.96
C ARG A 81 -15.91 -2.90 3.63
N LEU A 82 -15.20 -4.03 3.80
CA LEU A 82 -15.79 -5.24 4.38
C LEU A 82 -16.22 -5.06 5.85
N ARG A 83 -15.32 -4.56 6.71
CA ARG A 83 -15.57 -4.50 8.16
C ARG A 83 -14.99 -3.27 8.85
N ILE A 84 -14.00 -2.60 8.28
CA ILE A 84 -13.19 -1.61 8.99
C ILE A 84 -13.41 -0.22 8.38
N ARG A 85 -14.11 0.65 9.10
CA ARG A 85 -14.43 2.01 8.61
C ARG A 85 -13.40 3.08 8.96
N SER A 86 -12.39 2.79 9.78
CA SER A 86 -11.37 3.78 10.15
C SER A 86 -10.06 3.56 9.38
N LEU A 87 -9.56 4.61 8.72
CA LEU A 87 -8.25 4.60 8.07
C LEU A 87 -7.09 4.40 9.07
N SER A 88 -7.30 4.76 10.33
CA SER A 88 -6.34 4.55 11.41
C SER A 88 -6.09 3.07 11.72
N ALA A 89 -7.06 2.19 11.45
CA ALA A 89 -6.90 0.75 11.59
C ALA A 89 -5.96 0.15 10.52
N PHE A 90 -5.82 0.81 9.37
CA PHE A 90 -4.88 0.49 8.31
C PHE A 90 -3.52 1.19 8.51
N GLY A 91 -3.25 1.76 9.69
CA GLY A 91 -1.93 2.32 10.00
C GLY A 91 -1.60 3.64 9.27
N VAL A 92 -2.58 4.29 8.62
CA VAL A 92 -2.37 5.60 8.01
C VAL A 92 -2.05 6.63 9.09
N ARG A 93 -0.83 7.16 9.05
CA ARG A 93 -0.30 8.10 10.05
C ARG A 93 0.51 9.19 9.36
N ARG A 94 0.57 10.37 9.99
CA ARG A 94 1.48 11.43 9.55
C ARG A 94 2.92 10.99 9.84
N THR A 95 3.78 11.09 8.83
CA THR A 95 5.23 10.89 8.97
C THR A 95 5.92 12.23 9.24
N SER A 96 7.13 12.20 9.81
CA SER A 96 7.92 13.41 10.01
C SER A 96 8.71 13.79 8.75
N VAL A 97 8.96 15.09 8.57
CA VAL A 97 9.76 15.60 7.44
C VAL A 97 11.16 14.97 7.41
N ARG A 98 11.74 14.67 8.58
CA ARG A 98 13.04 13.98 8.67
C ARG A 98 13.00 12.62 7.99
N TRP A 99 11.96 11.83 8.20
CA TRP A 99 11.80 10.53 7.54
C TRP A 99 11.56 10.67 6.05
N LEU A 100 10.83 11.69 5.61
CA LEU A 100 10.67 11.99 4.18
C LEU A 100 12.01 12.30 3.53
N LEU A 101 12.85 13.15 4.15
CA LEU A 101 14.18 13.48 3.63
C LEU A 101 15.10 12.27 3.57
N ILE A 102 15.06 11.39 4.58
CA ILE A 102 15.81 10.12 4.54
C ILE A 102 15.32 9.25 3.37
N GLY A 103 13.99 9.15 3.18
CA GLY A 103 13.41 8.40 2.06
C GLY A 103 13.87 8.94 0.70
N VAL A 104 13.87 10.27 0.52
CA VAL A 104 14.40 10.91 -0.70
C VAL A 104 15.88 10.59 -0.89
N GLY A 105 16.70 10.74 0.15
CA GLY A 105 18.14 10.46 0.08
C GLY A 105 18.43 9.01 -0.30
N VAL A 106 17.78 8.05 0.36
CA VAL A 106 17.92 6.62 0.05
C VAL A 106 17.42 6.32 -1.36
N GLY A 107 16.31 6.92 -1.79
CA GLY A 107 15.77 6.78 -3.14
C GLY A 107 16.75 7.25 -4.22
N VAL A 108 17.41 8.40 -4.02
CA VAL A 108 18.43 8.91 -4.94
C VAL A 108 19.63 7.96 -5.00
N VAL A 109 20.11 7.47 -3.86
CA VAL A 109 21.23 6.50 -3.82
C VAL A 109 20.85 5.22 -4.57
N ALA A 110 19.66 4.67 -4.32
CA ALA A 110 19.18 3.48 -5.02
C ALA A 110 19.05 3.71 -6.53
N PHE A 111 18.57 4.88 -6.96
CA PHE A 111 18.48 5.24 -8.36
C PHE A 111 19.85 5.28 -9.05
N VAL A 112 20.86 5.86 -8.40
CA VAL A 112 22.24 5.89 -8.92
C VAL A 112 22.81 4.49 -9.02
N ILE A 113 22.68 3.67 -7.97
CA ILE A 113 23.17 2.29 -7.95
C ILE A 113 22.49 1.46 -9.06
N LYS A 114 21.16 1.55 -9.20
CA LYS A 114 20.42 0.90 -10.28
C LYS A 114 20.97 1.30 -11.65
N THR A 115 21.16 2.60 -11.87
CA THR A 115 21.64 3.12 -13.16
C THR A 115 23.04 2.59 -13.48
N LEU A 116 23.95 2.62 -12.51
CA LEU A 116 25.30 2.07 -12.68
C LEU A 116 25.28 0.56 -12.95
N ALA A 117 24.41 -0.19 -12.28
CA ALA A 117 24.25 -1.63 -12.51
C ALA A 117 23.75 -1.94 -13.93
N ILE A 118 22.78 -1.17 -14.43
CA ILE A 118 22.28 -1.30 -15.82
C ILE A 118 23.40 -1.00 -16.82
N LEU A 119 24.14 0.09 -16.63
CA LEU A 119 25.24 0.46 -17.52
C LEU A 119 26.36 -0.59 -17.52
N ALA A 120 26.68 -1.14 -16.35
CA ALA A 120 27.66 -2.23 -16.23
C ALA A 120 27.16 -3.49 -16.96
N TRP A 121 25.89 -3.86 -16.81
CA TRP A 121 25.28 -5.00 -17.51
C TRP A 121 25.36 -4.85 -19.03
N ILE A 122 24.95 -3.69 -19.57
CA ILE A 122 25.02 -3.39 -21.00
C ILE A 122 26.47 -3.48 -21.49
N LYS A 123 27.43 -2.95 -20.73
CA LYS A 123 28.85 -3.00 -21.10
C LYS A 123 29.40 -4.43 -21.15
N VAL A 124 28.95 -5.32 -20.26
CA VAL A 124 29.44 -6.71 -20.18
C VAL A 124 28.75 -7.61 -21.20
N THR A 125 27.45 -7.44 -21.42
CA THR A 125 26.62 -8.36 -22.22
C THR A 125 26.30 -7.86 -23.62
N GLY A 126 26.34 -6.55 -23.84
CA GLY A 126 25.83 -5.91 -25.06
C GLY A 126 24.30 -5.92 -25.16
N ASP A 127 23.58 -6.43 -24.16
CA ASP A 127 22.13 -6.54 -24.17
C ASP A 127 21.49 -5.18 -23.85
N THR A 128 20.81 -4.61 -24.86
CA THR A 128 20.06 -3.36 -24.76
C THR A 128 18.56 -3.58 -24.74
N ASN A 129 18.07 -4.82 -24.59
CA ASN A 129 16.65 -5.08 -24.53
C ASN A 129 16.04 -4.44 -23.28
N ASN A 130 15.04 -3.59 -23.47
CA ASN A 130 14.38 -2.88 -22.39
C ASN A 130 12.93 -3.34 -22.26
N VAL A 131 12.67 -4.16 -21.24
CA VAL A 131 11.33 -4.64 -20.88
C VAL A 131 10.36 -3.50 -20.52
N GLN A 132 10.87 -2.29 -20.26
CA GLN A 132 10.08 -1.09 -19.96
C GLN A 132 9.79 -0.22 -21.19
N ASP A 133 10.18 -0.63 -22.40
CA ASP A 133 9.93 0.14 -23.63
C ASP A 133 8.43 0.41 -23.86
N VAL A 134 7.56 -0.49 -23.39
CA VAL A 134 6.09 -0.31 -23.45
C VAL A 134 5.63 0.97 -22.72
N TYR A 135 6.35 1.41 -21.68
CA TYR A 135 6.05 2.66 -20.98
C TYR A 135 6.66 3.87 -21.70
N VAL A 136 7.73 3.67 -22.48
CA VAL A 136 8.37 4.71 -23.29
C VAL A 136 7.48 5.10 -24.47
N ASP A 137 6.79 4.13 -25.07
CA ASP A 137 5.84 4.37 -26.17
C ASP A 137 4.67 5.28 -25.76
N GLY A 138 4.30 5.26 -24.47
CA GLY A 138 3.35 6.19 -23.85
C GLY A 138 3.75 7.67 -23.92
N VAL A 139 5.02 7.95 -24.17
CA VAL A 139 5.67 9.23 -23.82
C VAL A 139 6.32 9.93 -25.02
N ARG A 140 6.52 9.23 -26.13
CA ARG A 140 7.39 9.68 -27.25
C ARG A 140 6.99 11.03 -27.86
N ASP A 141 5.70 11.32 -27.95
CA ASP A 141 5.21 12.46 -28.75
C ASP A 141 4.47 13.54 -27.92
N SER A 142 4.39 13.38 -26.60
CA SER A 142 3.63 14.32 -25.74
C SER A 142 4.29 14.56 -24.38
N PRO A 143 4.75 15.80 -24.10
CA PRO A 143 5.27 16.19 -22.79
C PRO A 143 4.25 15.98 -21.66
N LEU A 144 2.95 16.09 -21.97
CA LEU A 144 1.89 15.84 -20.99
C LEU A 144 1.85 14.36 -20.60
N PHE A 145 1.95 13.45 -21.57
CA PHE A 145 1.91 12.02 -21.28
C PHE A 145 3.19 11.55 -20.57
N LEU A 146 4.33 12.21 -20.82
CA LEU A 146 5.54 12.05 -20.00
C LEU A 146 5.26 12.34 -18.53
N VAL A 147 4.73 13.53 -18.24
CA VAL A 147 4.45 13.97 -16.87
C VAL A 147 3.43 13.04 -16.20
N LEU A 148 2.35 12.67 -16.90
CA LEU A 148 1.33 11.77 -16.35
C LEU A 148 1.89 10.37 -16.08
N SER A 149 2.66 9.80 -17.02
CA SER A 149 3.28 8.48 -16.83
C SER A 149 4.26 8.49 -15.65
N LEU A 150 5.05 9.57 -15.51
CA LEU A 150 5.94 9.75 -14.37
C LEU A 150 5.16 9.79 -13.06
N VAL A 151 4.10 10.59 -12.97
CA VAL A 151 3.23 10.68 -11.78
C VAL A 151 2.60 9.32 -11.47
N PHE A 152 2.14 8.58 -12.48
CA PHE A 152 1.51 7.29 -12.29
C PHE A 152 2.46 6.22 -11.77
N LEU A 153 3.67 6.17 -12.30
CA LEU A 153 4.68 5.19 -11.92
C LEU A 153 5.35 5.53 -10.58
N THR A 154 5.59 6.81 -10.29
CA THR A 154 6.39 7.23 -9.13
C THR A 154 5.59 7.61 -7.90
N VAL A 155 4.33 8.02 -8.08
CA VAL A 155 3.48 8.48 -6.97
C VAL A 155 2.25 7.59 -6.84
N PHE A 156 1.46 7.48 -7.91
CA PHE A 156 0.14 6.85 -7.83
C PHE A 156 0.21 5.35 -7.55
N SER A 157 1.05 4.62 -8.30
CA SER A 157 1.19 3.16 -8.11
C SER A 157 1.79 2.81 -6.76
N PRO A 158 2.92 3.42 -6.33
CA PRO A 158 3.47 3.17 -5.00
C PRO A 158 2.50 3.54 -3.87
N PHE A 159 1.68 4.57 -4.05
CA PHE A 159 0.66 4.94 -3.07
C PHE A 159 -0.42 3.85 -2.92
N GLY A 160 -0.95 3.31 -4.03
CA GLY A 160 -1.91 2.21 -3.99
C GLY A 160 -1.33 0.94 -3.38
N GLU A 161 -0.09 0.61 -3.76
CA GLU A 161 0.67 -0.52 -3.22
C GLU A 161 0.88 -0.41 -1.71
N GLU A 162 1.29 0.75 -1.20
CA GLU A 162 1.48 0.97 0.24
C GLU A 162 0.17 0.76 1.02
N LEU A 163 -0.96 1.23 0.49
CA LEU A 163 -2.27 1.01 1.10
C LEU A 163 -2.64 -0.48 1.17
N LEU A 164 -2.38 -1.25 0.10
CA LEU A 164 -2.66 -2.68 0.08
C LEU A 164 -1.68 -3.46 0.96
N TYR A 165 -0.38 -3.37 0.68
CA TYR A 165 0.63 -4.19 1.33
C TYR A 165 0.91 -3.76 2.77
N ARG A 166 0.99 -2.46 3.05
CA ARG A 166 1.27 -1.98 4.41
C ARG A 166 0.00 -1.72 5.18
N GLY A 167 -0.99 -1.15 4.52
CA GLY A 167 -2.29 -0.92 5.13
C GLY A 167 -3.01 -2.20 5.53
N ILE A 168 -3.06 -3.21 4.66
CA ILE A 168 -3.80 -4.47 4.91
C ILE A 168 -2.86 -5.61 5.30
N VAL A 169 -1.93 -5.98 4.43
CA VAL A 169 -1.14 -7.23 4.60
C VAL A 169 -0.24 -7.14 5.84
N THR A 170 0.61 -6.12 5.92
CA THR A 170 1.54 -5.92 7.03
C THR A 170 0.78 -5.79 8.35
N ASN A 171 -0.22 -4.89 8.42
CA ASN A 171 -0.99 -4.68 9.65
C ASN A 171 -1.74 -5.94 10.11
N GLY A 172 -2.25 -6.73 9.17
CA GLY A 172 -2.89 -8.01 9.49
C GLY A 172 -1.90 -9.08 9.90
N LEU A 173 -0.67 -9.08 9.38
CA LEU A 173 0.39 -10.03 9.76
C LEU A 173 1.12 -9.66 11.06
N LEU A 174 1.08 -8.39 11.48
CA LEU A 174 1.69 -7.94 12.75
C LEU A 174 1.19 -8.68 13.99
N ARG A 175 0.04 -9.38 13.91
CA ARG A 175 -0.44 -10.27 14.99
C ARG A 175 0.46 -11.49 15.21
N TYR A 176 1.30 -11.83 14.24
CA TYR A 176 2.24 -12.96 14.28
C TYR A 176 3.70 -12.51 14.55
N GLY A 177 3.92 -11.21 14.80
CA GLY A 177 5.23 -10.63 15.07
C GLY A 177 5.85 -9.92 13.86
N SER A 178 6.84 -9.08 14.14
CA SER A 178 7.44 -8.18 13.16
C SER A 178 8.10 -8.92 12.00
N PHE A 179 8.78 -10.02 12.27
CA PHE A 179 9.47 -10.80 11.23
C PHE A 179 8.49 -11.34 10.17
N VAL A 180 7.42 -12.02 10.60
CA VAL A 180 6.37 -12.56 9.71
C VAL A 180 5.72 -11.43 8.92
N SER A 181 5.50 -10.27 9.55
CA SER A 181 4.90 -9.14 8.87
C SER A 181 5.79 -8.54 7.78
N VAL A 182 7.09 -8.48 7.99
CA VAL A 182 8.03 -7.92 7.00
C VAL A 182 8.19 -8.89 5.84
N VAL A 183 8.47 -10.16 6.12
CA VAL A 183 8.70 -11.18 5.09
C VAL A 183 7.42 -11.48 4.31
N GLY A 184 6.27 -11.58 4.98
CA GLY A 184 5.01 -11.94 4.31
C GLY A 184 4.31 -10.78 3.59
N SER A 185 4.83 -9.55 3.67
CA SER A 185 4.30 -8.38 2.97
C SER A 185 5.26 -7.80 1.92
N THR A 186 6.39 -8.46 1.68
CA THR A 186 7.35 -8.14 0.63
C THR A 186 7.11 -9.07 -0.56
#